data_AF-A0AAD0JC77-F1
#
_entry.id   AF-A0AAD0JC77-F1
#
_cell.length_a   1.000
_cell.length_b   1.000
_cell.length_c   1.000
_cell.angle_alpha   90.00
_cell.angle_beta   90.00
_cell.angle_gamma   90.00
#
_symmetry.space_group_name_H-M   'P 1'
#
loop_
_entity.id
_entity.type
_entity.pdbx_description
1 polymer ?
#
loop_
_entity_poly.entity_id
_entity_poly.type
_entity_poly.pdbx_seq_one_letter_code
_entity_poly.pdbx_strand_id
1 'polypeptide(L)'
;MATTSCPPQPLKVVVLLKGDTRYQTRTMQWPRGEVTVEFVSGGRYATEDLNAAVASGLLAAHFPGAHGIGTDAVNGRILVDAADDVAYARHQAAAAELEKELGVPIAIKRGKGDWRL
;
A
#
# COMPACT_ATOMS: atom_id res chain seq x y z
N MET A 1 15.69 32.57 26.32
CA MET A 1 14.81 32.01 25.27
C MET A 1 15.39 30.67 24.86
N ALA A 2 14.77 29.57 25.27
CA ALA A 2 15.20 28.23 24.87
C ALA A 2 14.52 27.88 23.55
N THR A 3 15.28 27.77 22.47
CA THR A 3 14.81 27.17 21.22
C THR A 3 14.78 25.66 21.42
N THR A 4 13.60 25.12 21.73
CA THR A 4 13.33 23.68 21.63
C THR A 4 13.32 23.30 20.16
N SER A 5 14.49 23.05 19.57
CA SER A 5 14.56 22.31 18.30
C SER A 5 14.05 20.90 18.59
N CYS A 6 12.90 20.52 18.03
CA CYS A 6 12.53 19.11 17.96
C CYS A 6 13.73 18.36 17.36
N PRO A 7 14.26 17.31 18.03
CA PRO A 7 15.28 16.48 17.41
C PRO A 7 14.70 15.96 16.09
N PRO A 8 15.46 15.98 14.99
CA PRO A 8 14.99 15.43 13.73
C PRO A 8 14.58 13.99 13.99
N GLN A 9 13.30 13.69 13.83
CA GLN A 9 12.82 12.33 13.95
C GLN A 9 13.54 11.53 12.85
N PRO A 10 14.25 10.43 13.20
CA PRO A 10 14.94 9.64 12.20
C PRO A 10 13.93 9.15 11.18
N LEU A 11 14.23 9.40 9.90
CA LEU A 11 13.31 9.09 8.82
C LEU A 11 13.41 7.58 8.56
N LYS A 12 12.31 6.86 8.77
CA LYS A 12 12.23 5.42 8.52
C LYS A 12 11.61 5.15 7.15
N VAL A 13 12.35 4.48 6.29
CA VAL A 13 11.89 3.99 4.99
C VAL A 13 11.72 2.48 5.09
N VAL A 14 10.54 1.97 4.74
CA VAL A 14 10.27 0.54 4.68
C VAL A 14 10.16 0.14 3.22
N VAL A 15 10.93 -0.87 2.82
CA VAL A 15 10.92 -1.42 1.47
C VAL A 15 10.39 -2.84 1.54
N LEU A 16 9.20 -3.07 0.98
CA LEU A 16 8.66 -4.42 0.81
C LEU A 16 9.32 -5.09 -0.38
N LEU A 17 9.80 -6.32 -0.18
CA LEU A 17 10.49 -7.11 -1.19
C LEU A 17 9.68 -8.33 -1.58
N LYS A 18 9.63 -8.58 -2.89
CA LYS A 18 9.06 -9.81 -3.45
C LYS A 18 9.98 -11.00 -3.17
N GLY A 19 9.42 -12.09 -2.67
CA GLY A 19 10.14 -13.32 -2.35
C GLY A 19 10.92 -13.24 -1.04
N ASP A 20 11.65 -14.32 -0.73
CA ASP A 20 12.21 -14.56 0.61
C ASP A 20 13.64 -14.03 0.80
N THR A 21 14.19 -13.37 -0.22
CA THR A 21 15.56 -12.82 -0.16
C THR A 21 15.63 -11.77 0.93
N ARG A 22 16.42 -12.04 1.97
CA ARG A 22 16.63 -11.13 3.09
C ARG A 22 17.73 -10.13 2.78
N TYR A 23 17.46 -8.87 3.06
CA TYR A 23 18.45 -7.81 3.00
C TYR A 23 18.65 -7.22 4.40
N GLN A 24 19.87 -6.83 4.69
CA GLN A 24 20.17 -6.17 5.96
C GLN A 24 19.60 -4.75 5.96
N THR A 25 18.97 -4.38 7.08
CA THR A 25 18.60 -2.98 7.37
C THR A 25 19.84 -2.10 7.27
N ARG A 26 19.69 -0.92 6.65
CA ARG A 26 20.79 0.04 6.47
C ARG A 26 20.45 1.35 7.12
N THR A 27 21.42 1.90 7.83
CA THR A 27 21.34 3.25 8.39
C THR A 27 22.32 4.14 7.66
N MET A 28 21.86 5.28 7.18
CA MET A 28 22.65 6.22 6.37
C MET A 28 22.51 7.64 6.92
N GLN A 29 23.61 8.39 6.92
CA GLN A 29 23.59 9.81 7.26
C GLN A 29 23.17 10.65 6.06
N TRP A 30 22.16 11.51 6.23
CA TRP A 30 21.68 12.45 5.21
C TRP A 30 21.74 13.89 5.75
N PRO A 31 21.74 14.92 4.88
CA PRO A 31 21.80 16.32 5.31
C PRO A 31 20.69 16.76 6.29
N ARG A 32 19.56 16.03 6.30
CA ARG A 32 18.40 16.32 7.16
C ARG A 32 18.34 15.43 8.41
N GLY A 33 19.33 14.56 8.62
CA GLY A 33 19.39 13.61 9.72
C GLY A 33 19.58 12.18 9.25
N GLU A 34 19.51 11.25 10.19
CA GLU A 34 19.68 9.83 9.95
C GLU A 34 18.45 9.24 9.23
N VAL A 35 18.70 8.39 8.23
CA VAL A 35 17.69 7.62 7.51
C VAL A 35 17.94 6.13 7.74
N THR A 36 16.92 5.42 8.24
CA THR A 36 16.93 3.96 8.38
C THR A 36 16.07 3.33 7.29
N VAL A 37 16.66 2.46 6.48
CA VAL A 37 16.01 1.68 5.43
C VAL A 37 15.86 0.24 5.91
N GLU A 38 14.63 -0.17 6.18
CA GLU A 38 14.26 -1.53 6.57
C GLU A 38 13.74 -2.30 5.37
N PHE A 39 14.26 -3.51 5.16
CA PHE A 39 13.81 -4.40 4.09
C PHE A 39 12.95 -5.52 4.67
N VAL A 40 11.68 -5.58 4.24
CA VAL A 40 10.73 -6.60 4.67
C VAL A 40 10.52 -7.57 3.52
N SER A 41 11.05 -8.78 3.66
CA SER A 41 10.92 -9.87 2.68
C SER A 41 9.65 -10.69 2.91
N GLY A 42 9.29 -11.51 1.93
CA GLY A 42 8.10 -12.38 1.97
C GLY A 42 6.88 -11.77 1.29
N GLY A 43 7.04 -10.62 0.62
CA GLY A 43 5.99 -10.06 -0.24
C GLY A 43 5.71 -11.02 -1.39
N ARG A 44 4.42 -11.28 -1.66
CA ARG A 44 4.02 -12.12 -2.80
C ARG A 44 4.12 -11.38 -4.13
N TYR A 45 3.92 -10.06 -4.10
CA TYR A 45 3.87 -9.19 -5.27
C TYR A 45 4.82 -8.00 -5.11
N ALA A 46 5.44 -7.59 -6.21
CA ALA A 46 6.12 -6.30 -6.28
C ALA A 46 5.09 -5.19 -6.52
N THR A 47 5.40 -3.95 -6.12
CA THR A 47 4.54 -2.78 -6.40
C THR A 47 4.22 -2.64 -7.89
N GLU A 48 5.15 -3.01 -8.77
CA GLU A 48 4.95 -3.00 -10.21
C GLU A 48 3.88 -4.00 -10.66
N ASP A 49 3.88 -5.22 -10.09
CA ASP A 49 2.85 -6.24 -10.36
C ASP A 49 1.46 -5.73 -9.94
N LEU A 50 1.37 -5.07 -8.78
CA LEU A 50 0.14 -4.48 -8.26
C LEU A 50 -0.34 -3.33 -9.16
N ASN A 51 0.56 -2.45 -9.60
CA ASN A 51 0.24 -1.37 -10.51
C ASN A 51 -0.25 -1.88 -11.87
N ALA A 52 0.35 -2.96 -12.40
CA ALA A 52 -0.12 -3.60 -13.63
C ALA A 52 -1.54 -4.17 -13.46
N ALA A 53 -1.84 -4.81 -12.32
CA ALA A 53 -3.18 -5.28 -12.00
C ALA A 53 -4.19 -4.13 -11.95
N VAL A 54 -3.83 -3.01 -11.32
CA VAL A 54 -4.67 -1.80 -11.28
C VAL A 54 -4.89 -1.21 -12.67
N ALA A 55 -3.85 -1.14 -13.50
CA ALA A 55 -3.92 -0.59 -14.85
C ALA A 55 -4.66 -1.49 -15.86
N SER A 56 -4.82 -2.78 -15.56
CA SER A 56 -5.47 -3.75 -16.47
C SER A 56 -6.94 -3.46 -16.77
N GLY A 57 -7.60 -2.63 -15.95
CA GLY A 57 -9.03 -2.34 -16.06
C GLY A 57 -9.94 -3.45 -15.51
N LEU A 58 -9.41 -4.63 -15.21
CA LEU A 58 -10.18 -5.75 -14.66
C LEU A 58 -10.86 -5.37 -13.33
N LEU A 59 -10.14 -4.70 -12.44
CA LEU A 59 -10.66 -4.30 -11.11
C LEU A 59 -11.89 -3.39 -11.21
N ALA A 60 -11.98 -2.52 -12.22
CA ALA A 60 -13.10 -1.60 -12.36
C ALA A 60 -14.43 -2.34 -12.59
N ALA A 61 -14.40 -3.50 -13.24
CA ALA A 61 -15.59 -4.34 -13.45
C ALA A 61 -16.10 -4.99 -12.15
N HIS A 62 -15.19 -5.33 -11.23
CA HIS A 62 -15.54 -5.96 -9.95
C HIS A 62 -15.94 -4.95 -8.87
N PHE A 63 -15.52 -3.69 -9.00
CA PHE A 63 -15.80 -2.63 -8.04
C PHE A 63 -16.56 -1.44 -8.67
N PRO A 64 -17.79 -1.66 -9.19
CA PRO A 64 -18.56 -0.60 -9.81
C PRO A 64 -18.94 0.49 -8.80
N GLY A 65 -18.65 1.74 -9.13
CA GLY A 65 -18.92 2.89 -8.26
C GLY A 65 -17.89 3.11 -7.15
N ALA A 66 -16.74 2.41 -7.18
CA ALA A 66 -15.62 2.76 -6.32
C ALA A 66 -15.14 4.20 -6.62
N HIS A 67 -14.79 4.94 -5.57
CA HIS A 67 -14.25 6.30 -5.70
C HIS A 67 -12.78 6.31 -6.14
N GLY A 68 -12.08 5.20 -5.94
CA GLY A 68 -10.68 5.04 -6.28
C GLY A 68 -10.25 3.59 -6.16
N ILE A 69 -9.32 3.18 -7.03
CA ILE A 69 -8.64 1.89 -6.99
C ILE A 69 -7.15 2.18 -7.17
N GLY A 70 -6.32 1.67 -6.28
CA GLY A 70 -4.89 1.94 -6.30
C GLY A 70 -4.06 0.90 -5.55
N THR A 71 -2.76 1.15 -5.49
CA THR A 71 -1.81 0.26 -4.82
C THR A 71 -1.47 0.79 -3.43
N ASP A 72 -1.66 -0.04 -2.41
CA ASP A 72 -1.16 0.16 -1.06
C ASP A 72 0.21 -0.51 -0.95
N ALA A 73 1.24 0.21 -1.41
CA ALA A 73 2.62 -0.28 -1.42
C ALA A 73 3.19 -0.50 0.00
N VAL A 74 2.58 0.11 1.01
CA VAL A 74 2.98 -0.07 2.42
C VAL A 74 2.58 -1.44 2.95
N ASN A 75 1.45 -1.98 2.46
CA ASN A 75 0.95 -3.29 2.88
C ASN A 75 1.00 -4.36 1.78
N GLY A 76 1.52 -4.02 0.59
CA GLY A 76 1.67 -4.96 -0.53
C GLY A 76 0.34 -5.47 -1.08
N ARG A 77 -0.67 -4.60 -1.17
CA ARG A 77 -2.04 -4.95 -1.56
C ARG A 77 -2.68 -3.91 -2.47
N ILE A 78 -3.81 -4.26 -3.06
CA ILE A 78 -4.68 -3.30 -3.77
C ILE A 78 -5.62 -2.66 -2.74
N LEU A 79 -5.89 -1.37 -2.89
CA LEU A 79 -6.87 -0.62 -2.10
C LEU A 79 -8.02 -0.18 -3.00
N VAL A 80 -9.25 -0.35 -2.52
CA VAL A 80 -10.48 0.11 -3.18
C VAL A 80 -11.26 0.99 -2.22
N ASP A 81 -11.55 2.22 -2.64
CA ASP A 81 -12.35 3.18 -1.87
C ASP A 81 -13.83 3.02 -2.19
N ALA A 82 -14.60 2.53 -1.22
CA ALA A 82 -16.05 2.42 -1.33
C ALA A 82 -16.72 3.79 -1.14
N ALA A 83 -17.74 4.05 -1.95
CA ALA A 83 -18.49 5.31 -1.92
C ALA A 83 -19.32 5.51 -0.65
N ASP A 84 -19.93 4.43 -0.17
CA ASP A 84 -20.79 4.38 1.00
C ASP A 84 -20.74 2.99 1.67
N ASP A 85 -21.49 2.81 2.75
CA ASP A 85 -21.51 1.56 3.53
C ASP A 85 -22.13 0.37 2.77
N VAL A 86 -23.07 0.64 1.85
CA VAL A 86 -23.69 -0.40 1.02
C VAL A 86 -22.69 -0.91 -0.02
N ALA A 87 -21.99 0.02 -0.68
CA ALA A 87 -20.89 -0.27 -1.59
C ALA A 87 -19.75 -1.00 -0.85
N TYR A 88 -19.42 -0.59 0.38
CA TYR A 88 -18.40 -1.26 1.21
C TYR A 88 -18.72 -2.74 1.43
N ALA A 89 -19.94 -3.05 1.89
CA ALA A 89 -20.34 -4.44 2.12
C ALA A 89 -20.32 -5.28 0.84
N ARG A 90 -20.82 -4.72 -0.27
CA ARG A 90 -20.80 -5.38 -1.58
C ARG A 90 -19.38 -5.62 -2.09
N HIS A 91 -18.51 -4.62 -1.97
CA HIS A 91 -17.13 -4.72 -2.43
C HIS A 91 -16.29 -5.66 -1.56
N GLN A 92 -16.60 -5.83 -0.27
CA GLN A 92 -15.93 -6.83 0.56
C GLN A 92 -16.15 -8.25 0.03
N ALA A 93 -17.38 -8.60 -0.34
CA ALA A 93 -17.67 -9.91 -0.91
C ALA A 93 -16.97 -10.10 -2.27
N ALA A 94 -17.01 -9.07 -3.14
CA ALA A 94 -16.33 -9.11 -4.43
C ALA A 94 -14.80 -9.22 -4.29
N ALA A 95 -14.21 -8.53 -3.31
CA ALA A 95 -12.79 -8.61 -3.00
C ALA A 95 -12.38 -10.03 -2.61
N ALA A 96 -13.11 -10.68 -1.69
CA ALA A 96 -12.76 -12.04 -1.25
C ALA A 96 -12.77 -13.08 -2.39
N GLU A 97 -13.66 -12.94 -3.37
CA GLU A 97 -13.66 -13.79 -4.56
C GLU A 97 -12.52 -13.45 -5.51
N LEU A 98 -12.30 -12.16 -5.76
CA LEU A 98 -11.25 -11.71 -6.67
C LEU A 98 -9.83 -11.96 -6.13
N GLU A 99 -9.65 -11.89 -4.80
CA GLU A 99 -8.41 -12.28 -4.12
C GLU A 99 -8.04 -13.74 -4.41
N LYS A 100 -9.03 -14.65 -4.49
CA LYS A 100 -8.78 -16.06 -4.84
C LYS A 100 -8.37 -16.22 -6.30
N GLU A 101 -8.99 -15.45 -7.18
CA GLU A 101 -8.72 -15.49 -8.63
C GLU A 101 -7.35 -14.90 -8.98
N LEU A 102 -7.05 -13.70 -8.49
CA LEU A 102 -5.81 -12.98 -8.78
C LEU A 102 -4.65 -13.40 -7.88
N GLY A 103 -4.96 -13.98 -6.71
CA GLY A 103 -4.01 -14.25 -5.63
C GLY A 103 -3.49 -13.00 -4.92
N VAL A 104 -3.92 -11.80 -5.33
CA VAL A 104 -3.48 -10.49 -4.82
C VAL A 104 -4.41 -10.05 -3.69
N PRO A 105 -3.90 -9.65 -2.51
CA PRO A 105 -4.73 -9.11 -1.45
C PRO A 105 -5.39 -7.78 -1.84
N ILE A 106 -6.65 -7.58 -1.45
CA ILE A 106 -7.48 -6.42 -1.76
C ILE A 106 -8.15 -5.91 -0.48
N ALA A 107 -7.85 -4.68 -0.08
CA ALA A 107 -8.51 -4.01 1.03
C ALA A 107 -9.59 -3.05 0.53
N ILE A 108 -10.79 -3.15 1.11
CA ILE A 108 -11.86 -2.18 0.91
C ILE A 108 -11.81 -1.14 2.03
N LYS A 109 -11.79 0.14 1.68
CA LYS A 109 -11.82 1.26 2.62
C LYS A 109 -13.14 2.02 2.51
N ARG A 110 -13.60 2.59 3.61
CA ARG A 110 -14.75 3.50 3.61
C ARG A 110 -14.33 4.92 3.27
N GLY A 111 -15.05 5.55 2.35
CA GLY A 111 -14.88 6.96 1.98
C GLY A 111 -13.77 7.20 0.95
N LYS A 112 -13.70 8.45 0.44
CA LYS A 112 -12.70 8.89 -0.53
C LYS A 112 -11.35 9.09 0.20
N GLY A 113 -10.35 8.25 -0.06
CA GLY A 113 -9.01 8.46 0.45
C GLY A 113 -8.25 9.49 -0.39
N ASP A 114 -7.73 10.54 0.22
CA ASP A 114 -6.64 11.32 -0.39
C ASP A 114 -5.37 10.46 -0.31
N TRP A 115 -5.05 9.74 -1.38
CA TRP A 115 -3.80 9.00 -1.48
C TRP A 115 -2.70 9.97 -1.91
N ARG A 116 -1.74 10.23 -1.01
CA ARG A 116 -0.44 10.80 -1.40
C ARG A 116 0.48 9.63 -1.73
N LEU A 117 0.83 9.52 -3.02
CA LEU A 117 1.94 8.69 -3.52
C LEU A 117 3.26 9.19 -2.92
#